data_AF-A0A1I6DQ44-F1
#
_entry.id   AF-A0A1I6DQ44-F1
#
_cell.length_a   1.000
_cell.length_b   1.000
_cell.length_c   1.000
_cell.angle_alpha   90.00
_cell.angle_beta   90.00
_cell.angle_gamma   90.00
#
_symmetry.space_group_name_H-M   'P 1'
#
loop_
_entity.id
_entity.type
_entity.pdbx_description
1 polymer ?
#
loop_
_entity_poly.entity_id
_entity_poly.type
_entity_poly.pdbx_seq_one_letter_code
_entity_poly.pdbx_strand_id
1 'polypeptide(L)'
;MNDNSKNASISTLIIMVLKDVRNERGVHQGHMANAIGKTPSAWSKIENGQSPMSAEAMIGACWALQLSPSYVMALVEKITSIFNAQGYYFHTTPLEEEEDVLLPLILKYFSSPGYEVLKKNIFSRISITNAFLATTPEINPQSTPTIIRYCCESDFRQWVDDGAEGWSPVPLQPGSGLSGITVSPSLEEFVTTYVPGSDKPFTL
;
A
#
# COMPACT_ATOMS: atom_id res chain seq x y z
N MET A 1 27.97 -12.90 -4.69
CA MET A 1 27.28 -12.73 -3.40
C MET A 1 25.88 -12.26 -3.75
N ASN A 2 24.88 -13.13 -3.67
CA ASN A 2 23.49 -12.71 -3.81
C ASN A 2 23.04 -12.20 -2.45
N ASP A 3 23.44 -10.98 -2.10
CA ASP A 3 22.76 -10.28 -1.01
C ASP A 3 21.40 -9.86 -1.54
N ASN A 4 20.41 -10.71 -1.31
CA ASN A 4 19.00 -10.42 -1.54
C ASN A 4 18.49 -9.43 -0.47
N SER A 5 19.31 -8.43 -0.13
CA SER A 5 19.07 -7.46 0.91
C SER A 5 17.94 -6.55 0.47
N LYS A 6 16.89 -6.48 1.29
CA LYS A 6 15.72 -5.63 1.04
C LYS A 6 16.04 -4.15 1.35
N ASN A 7 17.00 -3.59 0.63
CA ASN A 7 17.39 -2.19 0.78
C ASN A 7 16.37 -1.27 0.09
N ALA A 8 16.09 -0.14 0.72
CA ALA A 8 15.28 0.92 0.12
C ALA A 8 15.72 2.28 0.68
N SER A 9 15.46 3.36 -0.05
CA SER A 9 15.72 4.71 0.46
C SER A 9 14.51 5.27 1.21
N ILE A 10 14.75 6.14 2.20
CA ILE A 10 13.68 6.93 2.82
C ILE A 10 12.93 7.78 1.78
N SER A 11 13.59 8.27 0.73
CA SER A 11 12.92 9.01 -0.34
C SER A 11 11.88 8.17 -1.07
N THR A 12 12.07 6.86 -1.16
CA THR A 12 11.14 5.92 -1.79
C THR A 12 9.84 5.83 -0.99
N LEU A 13 9.92 5.87 0.36
CA LEU A 13 8.72 5.95 1.20
C LEU A 13 8.01 7.29 1.08
N ILE A 14 8.76 8.40 0.99
CA ILE A 14 8.16 9.72 0.76
C ILE A 14 7.40 9.74 -0.58
N ILE A 15 8.01 9.21 -1.64
CA ILE A 15 7.38 9.05 -2.96
C ILE A 15 6.12 8.18 -2.86
N MET A 16 6.19 7.05 -2.15
CA MET A 16 5.05 6.16 -1.93
C MET A 16 3.86 6.93 -1.32
N VAL A 17 4.09 7.66 -0.24
CA VAL A 17 3.05 8.43 0.47
C VAL A 17 2.47 9.52 -0.43
N LEU A 18 3.31 10.34 -1.05
CA LEU A 18 2.86 11.45 -1.89
C LEU A 18 2.06 10.95 -3.10
N LYS A 19 2.51 9.87 -3.75
CA LYS A 19 1.83 9.28 -4.91
C LYS A 19 0.52 8.62 -4.53
N ASP A 20 0.46 7.92 -3.39
CA ASP A 20 -0.77 7.29 -2.90
C ASP A 20 -1.86 8.33 -2.56
N VAL A 21 -1.48 9.40 -1.86
CA VAL A 21 -2.39 10.51 -1.51
C VAL A 21 -2.82 11.28 -2.75
N ARG A 22 -1.90 11.56 -3.67
CA ARG A 22 -2.22 12.25 -4.92
C ARG A 22 -3.29 11.48 -5.70
N ASN A 23 -3.11 10.17 -5.85
CA ASN A 23 -4.07 9.35 -6.56
C ASN A 23 -5.39 9.17 -5.81
N GLU A 24 -5.35 9.05 -4.47
CA GLU A 24 -6.55 9.03 -3.63
C GLU A 24 -7.41 10.28 -3.84
N ARG A 25 -6.78 11.46 -3.92
CA ARG A 25 -7.48 12.75 -4.08
C ARG A 25 -7.77 13.11 -5.53
N GLY A 26 -7.40 12.25 -6.49
CA GLY A 26 -7.57 12.54 -7.92
C GLY A 26 -6.76 13.75 -8.41
N VAL A 27 -5.68 14.12 -7.72
CA VAL A 27 -4.86 15.29 -8.09
C VAL A 27 -3.98 14.93 -9.29
N HIS A 28 -4.07 15.74 -10.35
CA HIS A 28 -3.30 15.53 -11.57
C HIS A 28 -1.83 15.92 -11.41
N GLN A 29 -0.90 15.21 -12.06
CA GLN A 29 0.54 15.52 -12.01
C GLN A 29 0.88 16.96 -12.42
N GLY A 30 0.10 17.54 -13.34
CA GLY A 30 0.25 18.95 -13.74
C GLY A 30 0.02 19.93 -12.60
N HIS A 31 -0.88 19.62 -11.66
CA HIS A 31 -1.11 20.45 -10.48
C HIS A 31 0.09 20.40 -9.54
N MET A 32 0.65 19.21 -9.32
CA MET A 32 1.86 19.02 -8.51
C MET A 32 3.03 19.79 -9.10
N ALA A 33 3.23 19.69 -10.41
CA ALA A 33 4.31 20.36 -11.13
C ALA A 33 4.22 21.89 -10.99
N ASN A 34 3.02 22.45 -11.14
CA ASN A 34 2.79 23.88 -10.95
C ASN A 34 3.13 24.34 -9.52
N ALA A 35 2.74 23.57 -8.50
CA ALA A 35 2.99 23.90 -7.10
C ALA A 35 4.48 23.96 -6.73
N ILE A 36 5.34 23.23 -7.45
CA ILE A 36 6.79 23.23 -7.23
C ILE A 36 7.56 24.03 -8.30
N GLY A 37 6.88 24.75 -9.19
CA GLY A 37 7.50 25.54 -10.26
C GLY A 37 8.28 24.69 -11.28
N LYS A 38 7.82 23.46 -11.58
CA LYS A 38 8.45 22.56 -12.56
C LYS A 38 7.46 22.16 -13.65
N THR A 39 7.97 21.50 -14.70
CA THR A 39 7.14 20.91 -15.75
C THR A 39 6.52 19.58 -15.28
N PRO A 40 5.38 19.14 -15.85
CA PRO A 40 4.80 17.83 -15.53
C PRO A 40 5.78 16.66 -15.71
N SER A 41 6.64 16.72 -16.74
CA SER A 41 7.69 15.72 -16.97
C SER A 41 8.72 15.70 -15.83
N ALA A 42 9.15 16.87 -15.34
CA ALA A 42 10.08 16.96 -14.23
C ALA A 42 9.46 16.44 -12.92
N TRP A 43 8.19 16.75 -12.64
CA TRP A 43 7.48 16.13 -11.51
C TRP A 43 7.39 14.61 -11.66
N SER A 44 7.03 14.11 -12.85
CA SER A 44 6.94 12.67 -13.09
C SER A 44 8.27 11.95 -12.85
N LYS A 45 9.41 12.56 -13.20
CA LYS A 45 10.73 11.98 -12.91
C LYS A 45 10.98 11.88 -11.40
N ILE A 46 10.65 12.93 -10.65
CA ILE A 46 10.77 12.95 -9.17
C ILE A 46 9.83 11.89 -8.56
N GLU A 47 8.56 11.86 -8.96
CA GLU A 47 7.55 10.93 -8.47
C GLU A 47 7.81 9.46 -8.85
N ASN A 48 8.72 9.22 -9.80
CA ASN A 48 9.15 7.89 -10.20
C ASN A 48 10.57 7.54 -9.72
N GLY A 49 11.19 8.38 -8.87
CA GLY A 49 12.54 8.17 -8.36
C GLY A 49 13.67 8.37 -9.38
N GLN A 50 13.36 8.78 -10.61
CA GLN A 50 14.34 9.06 -11.68
C GLN A 50 15.07 10.40 -11.48
N SER A 51 14.67 11.19 -10.48
CA SER A 51 15.34 12.44 -10.12
C SER A 51 15.23 12.63 -8.61
N PRO A 52 16.30 13.12 -7.94
CA PRO A 52 16.28 13.35 -6.51
C PRO A 52 15.16 14.30 -6.10
N MET A 53 14.52 14.01 -4.96
CA MET A 53 13.53 14.89 -4.35
C MET A 53 14.24 15.88 -3.42
N SER A 54 14.20 17.17 -3.77
CA SER A 54 14.67 18.22 -2.85
C SER A 54 13.63 18.50 -1.77
N ALA A 55 14.05 19.15 -0.68
CA ALA A 55 13.15 19.57 0.39
C ALA A 55 12.06 20.53 -0.12
N GLU A 56 12.39 21.46 -1.03
CA GLU A 56 11.42 22.38 -1.63
C GLU A 56 10.38 21.63 -2.45
N ALA A 57 10.80 20.63 -3.24
CA ALA A 57 9.88 19.79 -4.00
C ALA A 57 8.96 18.98 -3.08
N MET A 58 9.50 18.40 -2.00
CA MET A 58 8.71 17.68 -1.01
C MET A 58 7.66 18.60 -0.33
N ILE A 59 8.08 19.77 0.14
CA ILE A 59 7.20 20.72 0.83
C ILE A 59 6.11 21.23 -0.12
N GLY A 60 6.48 21.63 -1.33
CA GLY A 60 5.51 22.10 -2.32
C GLY A 60 4.52 21.00 -2.75
N ALA A 61 4.97 19.75 -2.85
CA ALA A 61 4.08 18.61 -3.07
C ALA A 61 3.12 18.38 -1.90
N CYS A 62 3.57 18.51 -0.65
CA CYS A 62 2.70 18.44 0.53
C CYS A 62 1.61 19.51 0.46
N TRP A 63 1.97 20.75 0.15
CA TRP A 63 1.00 21.86 0.05
C TRP A 63 0.01 21.70 -1.10
N ALA A 64 0.47 21.23 -2.26
CA ALA A 64 -0.43 20.87 -3.38
C ALA A 64 -1.46 19.81 -2.98
N LEU A 65 -1.07 18.91 -2.09
CA LEU A 65 -1.92 17.88 -1.52
C LEU A 65 -2.60 18.31 -0.22
N GLN A 66 -2.56 19.58 0.18
CA GLN A 66 -3.15 20.07 1.43
C GLN A 66 -2.75 19.22 2.66
N LEU A 67 -1.48 18.85 2.73
CA LEU A 67 -0.86 18.12 3.83
C LEU A 67 0.23 18.96 4.48
N SER A 68 0.42 18.77 5.78
CA SER A 68 1.62 19.24 6.46
C SER A 68 2.80 18.29 6.14
N PRO A 69 4.01 18.79 5.84
CA PRO A 69 5.20 17.95 5.72
C PRO A 69 5.45 17.08 6.97
N SER A 70 5.15 17.59 8.17
CA SER A 70 5.27 16.82 9.41
C SER A 70 4.35 15.59 9.44
N TYR A 71 3.15 15.69 8.87
CA TYR A 71 2.23 14.57 8.78
C TYR A 71 2.73 13.51 7.80
N VAL A 72 3.29 13.92 6.66
CA VAL A 72 3.93 13.00 5.70
C VAL A 72 5.09 12.25 6.36
N MET A 73 5.95 12.95 7.11
CA MET A 73 7.05 12.29 7.84
C MET A 73 6.54 11.33 8.91
N ALA A 74 5.50 11.68 9.65
CA ALA A 74 4.89 10.76 10.61
C ALA A 74 4.31 9.49 9.95
N LEU A 75 3.77 9.60 8.74
CA LEU A 75 3.35 8.42 7.95
C LEU A 75 4.56 7.60 7.51
N VAL A 76 5.62 8.24 7.03
CA VAL A 76 6.88 7.58 6.64
C VAL A 76 7.45 6.79 7.81
N GLU A 77 7.54 7.35 9.01
CA GLU A 77 8.04 6.65 10.21
C GLU A 77 7.22 5.40 10.55
N LYS A 78 5.89 5.48 10.50
CA LYS A 78 5.00 4.33 10.72
C LYS A 78 5.20 3.25 9.66
N ILE A 79 5.32 3.66 8.40
CA ILE A 79 5.53 2.75 7.27
C ILE A 79 6.89 2.07 7.37
N THR A 80 7.94 2.80 7.76
CA THR A 80 9.27 2.28 8.03
C THR A 80 9.22 1.13 9.04
N SER A 81 8.50 1.29 10.16
CA SER A 81 8.30 0.23 11.16
C SER A 81 7.72 -1.05 10.54
N ILE A 82 6.67 -0.92 9.72
CA ILE A 82 6.01 -2.05 9.06
C ILE A 82 6.96 -2.76 8.09
N PHE A 83 7.69 -2.02 7.25
CA PHE A 83 8.63 -2.61 6.31
C PHE A 83 9.85 -3.22 7.01
N ASN A 84 10.34 -2.63 8.09
CA ASN A 84 11.41 -3.21 8.91
C ASN A 84 11.00 -4.58 9.47
N ALA A 85 9.75 -4.74 9.93
CA ALA A 85 9.22 -6.03 10.35
C ALA A 85 9.17 -7.08 9.22
N GLN A 86 9.20 -6.64 7.96
CA GLN A 86 9.26 -7.47 6.75
C GLN A 86 10.70 -7.66 6.23
N GLY A 87 11.70 -7.23 7.00
CA GLY A 87 13.12 -7.38 6.72
C GLY A 87 13.71 -6.32 5.79
N TYR A 88 13.01 -5.21 5.52
CA TYR A 88 13.59 -4.09 4.79
C TYR A 88 14.58 -3.30 5.65
N TYR A 89 15.58 -2.72 5.01
CA TYR A 89 16.55 -1.82 5.63
C TYR A 89 16.56 -0.48 4.87
N PHE A 90 16.29 0.61 5.59
CA PHE A 90 16.15 1.93 4.99
C PHE A 90 17.40 2.79 5.13
N HIS A 91 17.81 3.37 4.01
CA HIS A 91 18.95 4.27 3.90
C HIS A 91 18.51 5.73 3.83
N THR A 92 19.25 6.61 4.49
CA THR A 92 19.06 8.07 4.41
C THR A 92 19.83 8.71 3.26
N THR A 93 20.72 7.94 2.63
CA THR A 93 21.46 8.34 1.43
C THR A 93 20.75 7.82 0.18
N PRO A 94 20.98 8.46 -0.98
CA PRO A 94 20.60 7.88 -2.26
C PRO A 94 21.21 6.49 -2.42
N LEU A 95 20.44 5.58 -2.97
CA LEU A 95 20.87 4.25 -3.41
C LEU A 95 21.02 4.27 -4.94
N GLU A 96 21.85 3.39 -5.47
CA GLU A 96 21.85 3.12 -6.91
C GLU A 96 20.52 2.45 -7.33
N GLU A 97 20.16 2.55 -8.61
CA GLU A 97 18.83 2.13 -9.09
C GLU A 97 18.53 0.64 -8.81
N GLU A 98 19.55 -0.23 -8.91
CA GLU A 98 19.42 -1.66 -8.65
C GLU A 98 19.45 -2.04 -7.16
N GLU A 99 19.79 -1.10 -6.27
CA GLU A 99 19.87 -1.34 -4.83
C GLU A 99 18.54 -1.06 -4.11
N ASP A 100 17.71 -0.14 -4.62
CA ASP A 100 16.37 0.11 -4.07
C ASP A 100 15.36 -0.89 -4.61
N VAL A 101 15.15 -1.98 -3.87
CA VAL A 101 14.23 -3.04 -4.30
C VAL A 101 12.76 -2.67 -4.11
N LEU A 102 12.45 -1.59 -3.40
CA LEU A 102 11.08 -1.21 -3.06
C LEU A 102 10.48 -0.28 -4.12
N LEU A 103 11.27 0.64 -4.69
CA LEU A 103 10.82 1.58 -5.70
C LEU A 103 10.18 0.88 -6.91
N PRO A 104 10.79 -0.16 -7.52
CA PRO A 104 10.16 -0.90 -8.62
C PRO A 104 8.80 -1.50 -8.27
N LEU A 105 8.63 -1.98 -7.03
CA LEU A 105 7.37 -2.56 -6.56
C LEU A 105 6.27 -1.50 -6.43
N ILE A 106 6.62 -0.31 -5.92
CA ILE A 106 5.72 0.84 -5.84
C ILE A 106 5.25 1.25 -7.24
N LEU A 107 6.19 1.37 -8.19
CA LEU A 107 5.86 1.76 -9.56
C LEU A 107 5.00 0.70 -10.26
N LYS A 108 5.30 -0.58 -10.04
CA LYS A 108 4.52 -1.70 -10.56
C LYS A 108 3.10 -1.69 -10.00
N TYR A 109 2.92 -1.46 -8.70
CA TYR A 109 1.60 -1.33 -8.09
C TYR A 109 0.75 -0.27 -8.81
N PHE A 110 1.24 0.96 -8.93
CA PHE A 110 0.47 2.06 -9.54
C PHE A 110 0.24 1.91 -11.05
N SER A 111 0.95 1.00 -11.72
CA SER A 111 0.77 0.68 -13.14
C SER A 111 0.08 -0.67 -13.38
N SER A 112 -0.27 -1.41 -12.31
CA SER A 112 -0.88 -2.73 -12.40
C SER A 112 -2.34 -2.65 -12.89
N PRO A 113 -2.84 -3.69 -13.59
CA PRO A 113 -4.24 -3.78 -13.99
C PRO A 113 -5.19 -3.71 -12.79
N GLY A 114 -4.88 -4.41 -11.69
CA GLY A 114 -5.70 -4.42 -10.49
C GLY A 114 -5.76 -3.07 -9.79
N TYR A 115 -4.71 -2.24 -9.87
CA TYR A 115 -4.77 -0.89 -9.32
C TYR A 115 -5.87 -0.03 -9.96
N GLU A 116 -6.08 -0.13 -11.27
CA GLU A 116 -7.15 0.61 -11.96
C GLU A 116 -8.55 0.17 -11.54
N VAL A 117 -8.72 -1.09 -11.13
CA VAL A 117 -9.95 -1.61 -10.53
C VAL A 117 -10.09 -1.09 -9.10
N LEU A 118 -9.05 -1.26 -8.28
CA LEU A 118 -9.01 -0.86 -6.87
C LEU A 118 -9.22 0.64 -6.68
N LYS A 119 -8.64 1.47 -7.56
CA LYS A 119 -8.80 2.93 -7.54
C LYS A 119 -10.26 3.38 -7.72
N LYS A 120 -11.07 2.60 -8.46
CA LYS A 120 -12.50 2.90 -8.67
C LYS A 120 -13.38 2.43 -7.52
N ASN A 121 -12.93 1.44 -6.74
CA ASN A 121 -13.68 0.88 -5.63
C ASN A 121 -13.11 1.31 -4.27
N ILE A 122 -13.72 2.34 -3.68
CA ILE A 122 -13.32 2.91 -2.39
C ILE A 122 -13.31 1.90 -1.23
N PHE A 123 -14.04 0.79 -1.33
CA PHE A 123 -14.10 -0.24 -0.29
C PHE A 123 -13.01 -1.29 -0.44
N SER A 124 -12.41 -1.41 -1.62
CA SER A 124 -11.36 -2.42 -1.90
C SER A 124 -9.95 -1.87 -1.76
N ARG A 125 -9.77 -0.55 -1.91
CA ARG A 125 -8.48 0.12 -1.70
C ARG A 125 -8.43 0.84 -0.36
N ILE A 126 -7.51 0.42 0.49
CA ILE A 126 -7.14 1.14 1.71
C ILE A 126 -5.93 2.02 1.39
N SER A 127 -6.14 3.33 1.29
CA SER A 127 -5.06 4.30 1.15
C SER A 127 -4.23 4.38 2.44
N ILE A 128 -3.00 4.89 2.33
CA ILE A 128 -2.11 5.09 3.48
C ILE A 128 -2.78 6.00 4.52
N THR A 129 -3.31 7.13 4.10
CA THR A 129 -4.04 8.08 4.94
C THR A 129 -5.22 7.42 5.66
N ASN A 130 -6.07 6.68 4.95
CA ASN A 130 -7.24 6.03 5.55
C ASN A 130 -6.87 4.92 6.54
N ALA A 131 -5.85 4.13 6.23
CA ALA A 131 -5.35 3.09 7.14
C ALA A 131 -5.02 3.65 8.52
N PHE A 132 -4.31 4.79 8.55
CA PHE A 132 -3.81 5.38 9.79
C PHE A 132 -4.76 6.40 10.44
N LEU A 133 -5.99 6.57 9.93
CA LEU A 133 -7.04 7.39 10.55
C LEU A 133 -7.82 6.64 11.64
N ALA A 134 -8.07 5.34 11.47
CA ALA A 134 -8.99 4.59 12.32
C ALA A 134 -8.29 3.67 13.34
N THR A 135 -7.19 3.03 12.95
CA THR A 135 -6.40 2.11 13.77
C THR A 135 -4.94 2.11 13.29
N THR A 136 -3.99 1.59 14.08
CA THR A 136 -2.67 1.26 13.52
C THR A 136 -2.76 -0.12 12.85
N PRO A 137 -2.15 -0.32 11.66
CA PRO A 137 -2.05 -1.64 11.01
C PRO A 137 -1.40 -2.72 11.90
N GLU A 138 -0.58 -2.30 12.87
CA GLU A 138 0.01 -3.18 13.89
C GLU A 138 -1.05 -3.83 14.80
N ILE A 139 -2.20 -3.17 15.02
CA ILE A 139 -3.30 -3.66 15.86
C ILE A 139 -4.37 -4.39 15.02
N ASN A 140 -4.53 -4.01 13.76
CA ASN A 140 -5.45 -4.67 12.84
C ASN A 140 -4.77 -4.91 11.48
N PRO A 141 -4.27 -6.12 11.20
CA PRO A 141 -3.66 -6.44 9.91
C PRO A 141 -4.56 -6.17 8.70
N GLN A 142 -5.90 -6.20 8.89
CA GLN A 142 -6.88 -5.88 7.85
C GLN A 142 -6.92 -4.39 7.49
N SER A 143 -6.29 -3.50 8.28
CA SER A 143 -6.15 -2.07 7.96
C SER A 143 -4.81 -1.73 7.30
N THR A 144 -4.00 -2.72 6.94
CA THR A 144 -2.73 -2.47 6.22
C THR A 144 -3.01 -1.81 4.85
N PRO A 145 -2.36 -0.67 4.54
CA PRO A 145 -2.52 -0.03 3.23
C PRO A 145 -2.29 -1.00 2.08
N THR A 146 -3.14 -0.96 1.06
CA THR A 146 -3.12 -1.88 -0.08
C THR A 146 -1.75 -1.88 -0.78
N ILE A 147 -1.10 -0.72 -0.89
CA ILE A 147 0.25 -0.61 -1.47
C ILE A 147 1.32 -1.32 -0.63
N ILE A 148 1.20 -1.33 0.70
CA ILE A 148 2.13 -2.04 1.58
C ILE A 148 1.92 -3.55 1.44
N ARG A 149 0.66 -4.00 1.43
CA ARG A 149 0.34 -5.41 1.14
C ARG A 149 0.93 -5.85 -0.19
N TYR A 150 0.76 -5.05 -1.25
CA TYR A 150 1.36 -5.31 -2.55
C TYR A 150 2.89 -5.46 -2.48
N CYS A 151 3.56 -4.62 -1.69
CA CYS A 151 5.02 -4.67 -1.57
C CYS A 151 5.53 -5.86 -0.74
N CYS A 152 4.73 -6.35 0.21
CA CYS A 152 5.16 -7.35 1.20
C CYS A 152 4.63 -8.77 0.94
N GLU A 153 3.43 -8.92 0.37
CA GLU A 153 2.73 -10.20 0.20
C GLU A 153 2.77 -10.63 -1.26
N SER A 154 3.44 -11.75 -1.58
CA SER A 154 3.55 -12.27 -2.96
C SER A 154 2.19 -12.57 -3.58
N ASP A 155 1.30 -13.20 -2.81
CA ASP A 155 0.02 -13.69 -3.32
C ASP A 155 -0.95 -12.53 -3.58
N PHE A 156 -0.95 -11.55 -2.68
CA PHE A 156 -1.70 -10.31 -2.88
C PHE A 156 -1.17 -9.51 -4.07
N ARG A 157 0.15 -9.43 -4.23
CA ARG A 157 0.77 -8.80 -5.40
C ARG A 157 0.35 -9.46 -6.70
N GLN A 158 0.40 -10.80 -6.76
CA GLN A 158 -0.02 -11.58 -7.91
C GLN A 158 -1.50 -11.34 -8.22
N TRP A 159 -2.36 -11.36 -7.21
CA TRP A 159 -3.79 -11.03 -7.37
C TRP A 159 -4.03 -9.62 -7.94
N VAL A 160 -3.28 -8.61 -7.49
CA VAL A 160 -3.35 -7.26 -8.06
C VAL A 160 -2.82 -7.22 -9.49
N ASP A 161 -1.73 -7.92 -9.78
CA ASP A 161 -1.16 -8.01 -11.13
C ASP A 161 -2.14 -8.69 -12.11
N ASP A 162 -2.91 -9.68 -11.63
CA ASP A 162 -3.93 -10.42 -12.37
C ASP A 162 -5.27 -9.66 -12.52
N GLY A 163 -5.33 -8.39 -12.12
CA GLY A 163 -6.50 -7.54 -12.33
C GLY A 163 -7.40 -7.36 -11.12
N ALA A 164 -7.02 -7.87 -9.95
CA ALA A 164 -7.79 -7.76 -8.70
C ALA A 164 -9.24 -8.28 -8.82
N GLU A 165 -9.44 -9.37 -9.57
CA GLU A 165 -10.74 -10.01 -9.74
C GLU A 165 -11.10 -10.92 -8.56
N GLY A 166 -12.37 -10.94 -8.17
CA GLY A 166 -12.86 -11.80 -7.10
C GLY A 166 -12.42 -11.35 -5.69
N TRP A 167 -12.20 -12.31 -4.81
CA TRP A 167 -11.86 -12.06 -3.40
C TRP A 167 -10.35 -11.84 -3.24
N SER A 168 -9.98 -10.74 -2.58
CA SER A 168 -8.58 -10.49 -2.18
C SER A 168 -8.04 -11.64 -1.31
N PRO A 169 -6.77 -12.05 -1.49
CA PRO A 169 -6.07 -12.88 -0.51
C PRO A 169 -6.15 -12.29 0.90
N VAL A 170 -6.23 -13.15 1.91
CA VAL A 170 -6.24 -12.75 3.32
C VAL A 170 -4.85 -12.24 3.72
N PRO A 171 -4.74 -11.10 4.44
CA PRO A 171 -3.45 -10.61 4.91
C PRO A 171 -2.69 -11.64 5.76
N LEU A 172 -1.37 -11.70 5.60
CA LEU A 172 -0.50 -12.48 6.49
C LEU A 172 -0.55 -11.88 7.90
N GLN A 173 -0.96 -12.68 8.91
CA GLN A 173 -0.96 -12.20 10.29
C GLN A 173 0.44 -12.25 10.90
N PRO A 174 0.85 -11.22 11.67
CA PRO A 174 2.08 -11.29 12.46
C PRO A 174 1.99 -12.45 13.46
N GLY A 175 2.88 -13.44 13.35
CA GLY A 175 2.95 -14.59 14.26
C GLY A 175 2.42 -15.93 13.72
N SER A 176 1.93 -16.00 12.48
CA SER A 176 1.52 -17.27 11.84
C SER A 176 2.70 -18.09 11.32
N GLY A 177 3.76 -18.23 12.11
CA GLY A 177 4.73 -19.28 11.89
C GLY A 177 4.06 -20.63 12.12
N LEU A 178 3.78 -21.36 11.03
CA LEU A 178 3.25 -22.73 10.99
C LEU A 178 1.81 -22.90 11.52
N SER A 179 0.82 -22.92 10.62
CA SER A 179 -0.24 -23.93 10.56
C SER A 179 -1.23 -23.64 9.44
N GLY A 180 -1.50 -24.64 8.60
CA GLY A 180 -2.75 -24.77 7.87
C GLY A 180 -2.69 -24.43 6.39
N ILE A 181 -2.47 -25.45 5.57
CA ILE A 181 -3.09 -25.53 4.25
C ILE A 181 -4.60 -25.35 4.47
N THR A 182 -5.16 -24.17 4.19
CA THR A 182 -6.60 -23.99 4.15
C THR A 182 -7.05 -24.22 2.71
N VAL A 183 -7.43 -25.47 2.43
CA VAL A 183 -8.31 -25.76 1.30
C VAL A 183 -9.59 -24.98 1.55
N SER A 184 -9.95 -24.08 0.64
CA SER A 184 -11.25 -23.40 0.68
C SER A 184 -12.36 -24.47 0.62
N PRO A 185 -13.37 -24.47 1.51
CA PRO A 185 -14.49 -25.38 1.34
C PRO A 185 -15.30 -24.95 0.10
N SER A 186 -15.69 -25.92 -0.71
CA SER A 186 -16.61 -25.72 -1.83
C SER A 186 -17.98 -25.25 -1.32
N LEU A 187 -18.63 -24.36 -2.07
CA LEU A 187 -19.92 -23.71 -1.74
C LEU A 187 -21.14 -24.65 -1.59
N GLU A 188 -20.94 -25.97 -1.51
CA GLU A 188 -22.03 -26.94 -1.37
C GLU A 188 -22.42 -27.24 0.09
N GLU A 189 -21.66 -26.79 1.09
CA GLU A 189 -21.95 -27.12 2.50
C GLU A 189 -22.82 -26.10 3.27
N PHE A 190 -23.28 -25.01 2.63
CA PHE A 190 -24.19 -24.02 3.26
C PHE A 190 -25.68 -24.27 2.99
N VAL A 191 -26.08 -25.51 2.68
CA VAL A 191 -27.50 -25.91 2.70
C VAL A 191 -27.79 -26.68 3.98
N THR A 192 -27.87 -25.97 5.11
CA THR A 192 -28.59 -26.50 6.27
C THR A 192 -30.09 -26.41 5.99
N THR A 193 -30.71 -27.58 5.87
CA THR A 193 -32.14 -27.77 5.66
C THR A 193 -32.96 -27.01 6.69
N TYR A 194 -33.64 -25.95 6.27
CA TYR A 194 -34.74 -25.35 7.02
C TYR A 194 -35.91 -26.35 7.03
N VAL A 195 -36.28 -26.84 8.22
CA VAL A 195 -37.51 -27.60 8.44
C VAL A 195 -38.48 -26.66 9.19
N PRO A 196 -39.58 -26.22 8.57
CA PRO A 196 -40.55 -25.37 9.24
C PRO A 196 -41.34 -26.19 10.29
N GLY A 197 -41.30 -25.78 11.56
CA GLY A 197 -42.27 -26.24 12.58
C GLY A 197 -41.73 -26.76 13.92
N SER A 198 -40.66 -26.22 14.50
CA SER A 198 -40.28 -26.56 15.89
C SER A 198 -40.20 -25.33 16.79
N ASP A 199 -41.24 -25.12 17.58
CA ASP A 199 -41.30 -24.17 18.69
C ASP A 199 -40.36 -24.62 19.83
N LYS A 200 -39.23 -23.93 20.02
CA LYS A 200 -38.60 -23.76 21.34
C LYS A 200 -37.95 -22.37 21.44
N PRO A 201 -38.16 -21.64 22.55
CA PRO A 201 -37.64 -20.29 22.71
C PRO A 201 -36.16 -20.27 23.04
N PHE A 202 -35.49 -19.20 22.61
CA PHE A 202 -34.12 -18.84 22.99
C PHE A 202 -34.04 -18.52 24.49
N THR A 203 -32.99 -19.03 25.15
CA THR A 203 -32.52 -18.51 26.44
C THR A 203 -31.16 -17.86 26.22
N LEU A 204 -30.99 -16.65 26.78
CA LEU A 204 -29.78 -15.81 26.73
C LEU A 204 -28.52 -16.52 27.21
#